data_AF-A0A2C9LWR7-F1
#
_entry.id   AF-A0A2C9LWR7-F1
#
_cell.length_a   1.000
_cell.length_b   1.000
_cell.length_c   1.000
_cell.angle_alpha   90.00
_cell.angle_beta   90.00
_cell.angle_gamma   90.00
#
_symmetry.space_group_name_H-M   'P 1'
#
loop_
_entity.id
_entity.type
_entity.pdbx_description
1 polymer ?
#
loop_
_entity_poly.entity_id
_entity_poly.type
_entity_poly.pdbx_seq_one_letter_code
_entity_poly.pdbx_strand_id
1 'polypeptide(L)'
;QFSLPYDKRQFYDFDIQVPLMVRGPDVKPNSTCQESVMSVDLAPTILDLANLPPPSVFDGSTFKPILHGQPHTYRATVLVEYHGEQVDLVNNCPKYNGQGLAQCDTHCVCRDSWNNTYGCIRYETQQNSYKYCALQDTD
;
A
#
# COMPACT_ATOMS: atom_id res chain seq x y z
N GLN A 1 -19.15 10.23 6.81
CA GLN A 1 -18.50 9.24 5.94
C GLN A 1 -17.36 9.96 5.25
N PHE A 2 -16.11 9.71 5.65
CA PHE A 2 -14.93 10.36 5.07
C PHE A 2 -14.77 9.81 3.66
N SER A 3 -15.45 10.47 2.72
CA SER A 3 -15.36 10.17 1.29
C SER A 3 -14.01 10.69 0.85
N LEU A 4 -13.05 9.79 0.73
CA LEU A 4 -11.86 10.10 -0.04
C LEU A 4 -12.29 10.66 -1.41
N PRO A 5 -11.61 11.69 -1.93
CA PRO A 5 -11.70 11.98 -3.36
C PRO A 5 -11.38 10.69 -4.13
N TYR A 6 -12.02 10.56 -5.28
CA TYR A 6 -11.94 9.42 -6.18
C TYR A 6 -10.52 8.82 -6.28
N ASP A 7 -10.43 7.48 -6.24
CA ASP A 7 -9.22 6.63 -6.46
C ASP A 7 -8.35 6.28 -5.22
N LYS A 8 -7.17 5.70 -5.48
CA LYS A 8 -6.23 5.09 -4.52
C LYS A 8 -4.81 5.66 -4.67
N ARG A 9 -4.60 6.89 -4.20
CA ARG A 9 -3.37 7.70 -4.41
C ARG A 9 -2.93 8.45 -3.17
N GLN A 10 -3.40 8.04 -2.01
CA GLN A 10 -3.17 8.75 -0.76
C GLN A 10 -2.43 7.83 0.19
N PHE A 11 -1.55 8.40 1.00
CA PHE A 11 -0.74 7.64 1.96
C PHE A 11 -1.50 7.25 3.24
N TYR A 12 -2.80 7.54 3.32
CA TYR A 12 -3.63 7.25 4.49
C TYR A 12 -3.99 5.76 4.60
N ASP A 13 -4.21 5.27 5.82
CA ASP A 13 -4.39 3.82 6.07
C ASP A 13 -5.61 3.24 5.35
N PHE A 14 -6.70 3.98 5.21
CA PHE A 14 -7.87 3.54 4.46
C PHE A 14 -7.62 3.36 2.94
N ASP A 15 -6.48 3.86 2.44
CA ASP A 15 -6.05 3.72 1.06
C ASP A 15 -5.08 2.52 0.94
N ILE A 16 -4.03 2.53 1.76
CA ILE A 16 -2.89 1.61 1.68
C ILE A 16 -3.08 0.29 2.45
N GLN A 17 -3.97 0.24 3.44
CA GLN A 17 -4.22 -0.96 4.25
C GLN A 17 -5.31 -1.82 3.60
N VAL A 18 -4.88 -2.93 3.00
CA VAL A 18 -5.76 -3.88 2.29
C VAL A 18 -6.02 -5.11 3.15
N PRO A 19 -7.26 -5.63 3.23
CA PRO A 19 -7.53 -6.88 3.93
C PRO A 19 -6.89 -8.08 3.22
N LEU A 20 -6.20 -8.93 3.99
CA LEU A 20 -5.64 -10.20 3.52
C LEU A 20 -6.20 -11.36 4.35
N MET A 21 -6.77 -12.37 3.67
CA MET A 21 -7.23 -13.61 4.30
C MET A 21 -6.56 -14.79 3.62
N VAL A 22 -5.98 -15.69 4.41
CA VAL A 22 -5.28 -16.89 3.92
C VAL A 22 -5.94 -18.13 4.53
N ARG A 23 -6.16 -19.14 3.70
CA ARG A 23 -6.64 -20.47 4.11
C ARG A 23 -5.81 -21.53 3.42
N GLY A 24 -5.37 -22.53 4.16
CA GLY A 24 -4.58 -23.62 3.64
C GLY A 24 -4.37 -24.73 4.66
N PRO A 25 -3.63 -25.79 4.28
CA PRO A 25 -3.15 -26.78 5.24
C PRO A 25 -2.27 -26.08 6.30
N ASP A 26 -2.33 -26.57 7.53
CA ASP A 26 -1.52 -26.09 8.67
C ASP A 26 -1.70 -24.60 9.05
N VAL A 27 -2.61 -23.88 8.40
CA VAL A 27 -3.04 -22.53 8.81
C VAL A 27 -4.09 -22.66 9.90
N LYS A 28 -3.79 -22.14 11.10
CA LYS A 28 -4.71 -22.21 12.24
C LYS A 28 -6.03 -21.49 11.92
N PRO A 29 -7.19 -22.16 12.04
CA PRO A 29 -8.48 -21.52 11.79
C PRO A 29 -8.76 -20.43 12.83
N ASN A 30 -9.47 -19.39 12.41
CA ASN A 30 -9.87 -18.26 13.27
C ASN A 30 -8.66 -17.59 13.98
N SER A 31 -7.54 -17.49 13.28
CA SER A 31 -6.35 -16.78 13.74
C SER A 31 -6.28 -15.39 13.12
N THR A 32 -5.69 -14.46 13.87
CA THR A 32 -5.38 -13.11 13.41
C THR A 32 -3.90 -12.83 13.62
N CYS A 33 -3.35 -12.01 12.75
CA CYS A 33 -1.94 -11.65 12.64
C CYS A 33 -1.85 -10.12 12.70
N GLN A 34 -0.93 -9.59 13.51
CA GLN A 34 -0.70 -8.14 13.63
C GLN A 34 0.59 -7.72 12.90
N GLU A 35 1.32 -8.70 12.37
CA GLU A 35 2.54 -8.51 11.60
C GLU A 35 2.22 -7.84 10.26
N SER A 36 3.04 -6.87 9.87
CA SER A 36 2.85 -6.08 8.65
C SER A 36 3.28 -6.85 7.41
N VAL A 37 2.32 -7.43 6.68
CA VAL A 37 2.55 -8.10 5.39
C VAL A 37 2.36 -7.12 4.23
N MET A 38 3.23 -7.18 3.22
CA MET A 38 3.17 -6.34 2.02
C MET A 38 2.75 -7.16 0.78
N SER A 39 2.18 -6.50 -0.23
CA SER A 39 1.82 -7.16 -1.50
C SER A 39 3.02 -7.86 -2.18
N VAL A 40 4.23 -7.30 -2.04
CA VAL A 40 5.47 -7.90 -2.57
C VAL A 40 5.84 -9.23 -1.90
N ASP A 41 5.28 -9.53 -0.73
CA ASP A 41 5.52 -10.78 0.01
C ASP A 41 4.67 -11.94 -0.54
N LEU A 42 3.62 -11.66 -1.30
CA LEU A 42 2.71 -12.69 -1.80
C LEU A 42 3.43 -13.66 -2.75
N ALA A 43 4.18 -13.14 -3.72
CA ALA A 43 4.89 -13.95 -4.70
C ALA A 43 5.92 -14.92 -4.06
N PRO A 44 6.88 -14.47 -3.22
CA PRO A 44 7.81 -15.39 -2.56
C PRO A 44 7.10 -16.37 -1.61
N THR A 45 6.01 -15.96 -0.94
CA THR A 45 5.25 -16.86 -0.06
C THR A 45 4.55 -17.97 -0.84
N ILE A 46 3.95 -17.66 -1.99
CA ILE A 46 3.27 -18.66 -2.83
C ILE A 46 4.28 -19.72 -3.34
N LEU A 47 5.47 -19.29 -3.76
CA LEU A 47 6.53 -20.23 -4.18
C LEU A 47 7.00 -21.12 -3.03
N ASP A 48 7.27 -20.54 -1.86
CA ASP A 48 7.69 -21.29 -0.68
C ASP A 48 6.61 -22.29 -0.21
N LEU A 49 5.32 -21.92 -0.27
CA LEU A 49 4.21 -22.84 -0.03
C LEU A 49 4.16 -23.99 -1.05
N ALA A 50 4.59 -23.76 -2.29
CA ALA A 50 4.72 -24.78 -3.33
C ALA A 50 6.03 -25.59 -3.24
N ASN A 51 6.86 -25.36 -2.20
CA ASN A 51 8.20 -25.95 -2.05
C ASN A 51 9.16 -25.59 -3.20
N LEU A 52 8.99 -24.39 -3.77
CA LEU A 52 9.89 -23.81 -4.77
C LEU A 52 10.73 -22.70 -4.11
N PRO A 53 12.05 -22.63 -4.39
CA PRO A 53 12.89 -21.59 -3.84
C PRO A 53 12.51 -20.21 -4.44
N PRO A 54 12.19 -19.20 -3.63
CA PRO A 54 11.95 -17.85 -4.14
C PRO A 54 13.24 -17.26 -4.75
N PRO A 55 13.20 -16.69 -5.96
CA PRO A 55 14.33 -15.98 -6.55
C PRO A 55 14.79 -14.80 -5.68
N SER A 56 16.10 -14.52 -5.67
CA SER A 56 16.69 -13.39 -4.93
C SER A 56 16.32 -12.01 -5.48
N VAL A 57 15.62 -11.95 -6.62
CA VAL A 57 15.13 -10.70 -7.23
C VAL A 57 13.87 -10.18 -6.53
N PHE A 58 13.19 -10.99 -5.72
CA PHE A 58 12.05 -10.49 -4.96
C PHE A 58 12.50 -9.61 -3.80
N ASP A 59 11.92 -8.41 -3.72
CA ASP A 59 12.10 -7.51 -2.58
C ASP A 59 11.32 -7.98 -1.33
N GLY A 60 10.27 -8.78 -1.55
CA GLY A 60 9.45 -9.35 -0.49
C GLY A 60 10.10 -10.53 0.23
N SER A 61 9.46 -10.98 1.30
CA SER A 61 9.91 -12.13 2.09
C SER A 61 8.74 -13.06 2.38
N THR A 62 9.01 -14.36 2.49
CA THR A 62 7.96 -15.33 2.80
C THR A 62 7.38 -15.10 4.21
N PHE A 63 6.05 -15.04 4.32
CA PHE A 63 5.35 -15.04 5.61
C PHE A 63 4.79 -16.42 5.98
N LYS A 64 5.22 -17.49 5.30
CA LYS A 64 4.86 -18.88 5.65
C LYS A 64 5.11 -19.23 7.13
N PRO A 65 6.20 -18.79 7.80
CA PRO A 65 6.38 -19.03 9.23
C PRO A 65 5.25 -18.45 10.09
N ILE A 66 4.72 -17.28 9.72
CA ILE A 66 3.58 -16.63 10.39
C ILE A 66 2.32 -17.49 10.21
N LEU A 67 2.06 -17.97 8.98
CA LEU A 67 0.90 -18.83 8.69
C LEU A 67 0.87 -20.11 9.53
N HIS A 68 2.05 -20.69 9.79
CA HIS A 68 2.20 -21.94 10.54
C HIS A 68 2.47 -21.73 12.04
N GLY A 69 2.42 -20.49 12.54
CA GLY A 69 2.67 -20.17 13.94
C GLY A 69 4.09 -20.52 14.44
N GLN A 70 5.06 -20.55 13.53
CA GLN A 70 6.46 -20.86 13.85
C GLN A 70 7.17 -19.63 14.40
N PRO A 71 8.22 -19.78 15.23
CA PRO A 71 9.08 -18.67 15.62
C PRO A 71 9.65 -17.96 14.39
N HIS A 72 9.57 -16.64 14.35
CA HIS A 72 10.01 -15.86 13.20
C HIS A 72 10.52 -14.48 13.65
N THR A 73 11.33 -13.88 12.79
CA THR A 73 11.68 -12.45 12.86
C THR A 73 11.09 -11.81 11.62
N TYR A 74 10.17 -10.87 11.81
CA TYR A 74 9.55 -10.17 10.70
C TYR A 74 9.92 -8.69 10.72
N ARG A 75 9.82 -8.03 9.56
CA ARG A 75 10.17 -6.63 9.43
C ARG A 75 9.21 -5.76 10.26
N ALA A 76 9.78 -4.82 11.01
CA ALA A 76 9.01 -3.80 11.70
C ALA A 76 8.66 -2.62 10.77
N THR A 77 9.35 -2.50 9.64
CA THR A 77 9.26 -1.34 8.75
C THR A 77 8.73 -1.75 7.38
N VAL A 78 7.79 -0.98 6.85
CA VAL A 78 7.28 -1.09 5.47
C VAL A 78 7.40 0.26 4.75
N LEU A 79 7.67 0.19 3.45
CA LEU A 79 7.80 1.33 2.56
C LEU A 79 6.54 1.42 1.70
N VAL A 80 5.99 2.62 1.57
CA VAL A 80 4.88 2.93 0.68
C VAL A 80 5.28 4.11 -0.18
N GLU A 81 5.26 3.93 -1.49
CA GLU A 81 5.67 4.95 -2.45
C GLU A 81 4.58 5.17 -3.48
N TYR A 82 4.47 6.41 -3.92
CA TYR A 82 3.59 6.81 -5.01
C TYR A 82 4.24 7.96 -5.78
N HIS A 83 4.17 7.89 -7.11
CA HIS A 83 4.65 8.92 -8.00
C HIS A 83 3.45 9.58 -8.69
N GLY A 84 3.31 10.90 -8.52
CA GLY A 84 2.26 11.67 -9.15
C GLY A 84 2.34 11.63 -10.67
N GLU A 85 1.18 11.70 -11.33
CA GLU A 85 1.09 11.52 -12.78
C GLU A 85 1.64 12.70 -13.60
N GLN A 86 1.76 13.89 -13.00
CA GLN A 86 2.21 15.13 -13.64
C GLN A 86 1.39 15.51 -14.89
N VAL A 87 0.12 15.11 -14.95
CA VAL A 87 -0.78 15.45 -16.06
C VAL A 87 -1.98 16.27 -15.56
N ASP A 88 -2.06 17.53 -16.00
CA ASP A 88 -3.23 18.39 -15.80
C ASP A 88 -4.29 18.07 -16.88
N LEU A 89 -5.21 17.16 -16.55
CA LEU A 89 -6.33 16.75 -17.42
C LEU A 89 -7.66 17.25 -16.85
N VAL A 90 -7.97 18.52 -17.09
CA VAL A 90 -9.23 19.15 -16.65
C VAL A 90 -10.20 19.26 -17.82
N ASN A 91 -10.80 18.12 -18.20
CA ASN A 91 -11.81 18.10 -19.26
C ASN A 91 -13.16 18.61 -18.74
N ASN A 92 -13.83 19.48 -19.50
CA ASN A 92 -15.18 19.99 -19.23
C ASN A 92 -15.37 20.76 -17.90
N CYS A 93 -14.28 21.12 -17.20
CA CYS A 93 -14.32 21.77 -15.90
C CYS A 93 -13.41 23.01 -15.82
N PRO A 94 -13.68 24.06 -16.61
CA PRO A 94 -12.79 25.22 -16.77
C PRO A 94 -12.45 25.96 -15.46
N LYS A 95 -13.31 25.83 -14.43
CA LYS A 95 -13.08 26.41 -13.10
C LYS A 95 -11.84 25.86 -12.37
N TYR A 96 -11.34 24.69 -12.76
CA TYR A 96 -10.21 24.01 -12.11
C TYR A 96 -8.93 24.01 -12.96
N ASN A 97 -8.96 24.67 -14.11
CA ASN A 97 -7.80 24.76 -15.01
C ASN A 97 -6.63 25.48 -14.31
N GLY A 98 -5.45 24.85 -14.26
CA GLY A 98 -4.27 25.41 -13.61
C GLY A 98 -4.32 25.44 -12.08
N GLN A 99 -5.21 24.66 -11.45
CA GLN A 99 -5.26 24.50 -9.98
C GLN A 99 -4.47 23.29 -9.48
N GLY A 100 -3.65 22.66 -10.32
CA GLY A 100 -2.90 21.44 -9.94
C GLY A 100 -3.82 20.25 -9.66
N LEU A 101 -4.98 20.19 -10.32
CA LEU A 101 -5.91 19.09 -10.23
C LEU A 101 -5.86 18.26 -11.51
N ALA A 102 -6.07 16.97 -11.40
CA ALA A 102 -6.00 16.07 -12.55
C ALA A 102 -7.28 15.25 -12.71
N GLN A 103 -7.55 14.88 -13.96
CA GLN A 103 -8.53 13.90 -14.39
C GLN A 103 -9.94 14.09 -13.76
N CYS A 104 -10.52 15.26 -13.99
CA CYS A 104 -11.88 15.59 -13.51
C CYS A 104 -12.98 14.80 -14.24
N ASP A 105 -14.04 14.44 -13.51
CA ASP A 105 -15.25 13.85 -14.08
C ASP A 105 -16.24 14.92 -14.62
N THR A 106 -17.36 14.49 -15.20
CA THR A 106 -18.40 15.39 -15.74
C THR A 106 -19.14 16.21 -14.67
N HIS A 107 -19.05 15.83 -13.40
CA HIS A 107 -19.60 16.58 -12.27
C HIS A 107 -18.55 17.53 -11.67
N CYS A 108 -17.38 17.63 -12.30
CA CYS A 108 -16.23 18.37 -11.82
C CYS A 108 -15.75 17.95 -10.43
N VAL A 109 -15.77 16.66 -10.17
CA VAL A 109 -15.00 16.03 -9.10
C VAL A 109 -13.63 15.69 -9.68
N CYS A 110 -12.60 16.38 -9.19
CA CYS A 110 -11.23 16.24 -9.66
C CYS A 110 -10.37 15.45 -8.68
N ARG A 111 -9.25 14.91 -9.16
CA ARG A 111 -8.29 14.16 -8.36
C ARG A 111 -7.11 15.03 -7.96
N ASP A 112 -6.67 14.87 -6.71
CA ASP A 112 -5.42 15.44 -6.21
C ASP A 112 -4.26 14.48 -6.49
N SER A 113 -3.90 14.41 -7.77
CA SER A 113 -2.94 13.43 -8.32
C SER A 113 -1.94 14.06 -9.29
N TRP A 114 -1.98 15.39 -9.43
CA TRP A 114 -1.14 16.08 -10.39
C TRP A 114 0.34 15.98 -10.02
N ASN A 115 0.75 16.38 -8.82
CA ASN A 115 2.15 16.28 -8.37
C ASN A 115 2.35 15.43 -7.11
N ASN A 116 1.26 14.89 -6.54
CA ASN A 116 1.20 14.14 -5.28
C ASN A 116 2.17 12.96 -5.25
N THR A 117 3.45 13.23 -4.97
CA THR A 117 4.54 12.26 -5.00
C THR A 117 5.01 12.11 -3.57
N TYR A 118 4.97 10.88 -3.04
CA TYR A 118 5.35 10.65 -1.66
C TYR A 118 6.08 9.34 -1.46
N GLY A 119 6.95 9.35 -0.46
CA GLY A 119 7.54 8.17 0.14
C GLY A 119 7.22 8.14 1.63
N CYS A 120 6.61 7.06 2.09
CA CYS A 120 6.24 6.87 3.48
C CYS A 120 6.93 5.64 4.07
N ILE A 121 7.53 5.83 5.24
CA ILE A 121 8.04 4.75 6.09
C ILE A 121 7.03 4.54 7.20
N ARG A 122 6.46 3.33 7.27
CA ARG A 122 5.58 2.89 8.36
C ARG A 122 6.36 1.92 9.22
N TYR A 123 6.41 2.20 10.51
CA TYR A 123 7.00 1.32 11.52
C TYR A 123 5.89 0.80 12.44
N GLU A 124 5.85 -0.52 12.60
CA GLU A 124 4.85 -1.22 13.38
C GLU A 124 5.54 -2.29 14.25
N THR A 125 5.32 -2.20 15.55
CA THR A 125 5.64 -3.23 16.53
C THR A 125 4.46 -3.42 17.47
N GLN A 126 4.54 -4.40 18.38
CA GLN A 126 3.50 -4.60 19.39
C GLN A 126 3.26 -3.39 20.31
N GLN A 127 4.20 -2.44 20.37
CA GLN A 127 4.16 -1.30 21.29
C GLN A 127 4.08 0.06 20.57
N ASN A 128 4.63 0.15 19.35
CA ASN A 128 4.80 1.41 18.65
C ASN A 128 4.26 1.31 17.22
N SER A 129 3.55 2.36 16.83
CA SER A 129 2.93 2.47 15.51
C SER A 129 3.10 3.91 15.02
N TYR A 130 3.98 4.13 14.05
CA TYR A 130 4.22 5.45 13.49
C TYR A 130 4.43 5.41 11.98
N LYS A 131 3.97 6.46 11.29
CA LYS A 131 4.12 6.63 9.85
C LYS A 131 4.72 8.00 9.59
N TYR A 132 5.86 8.03 8.91
CA TYR A 132 6.51 9.25 8.46
C TYR A 132 6.46 9.31 6.94
N CYS A 133 5.96 10.41 6.39
CA CYS A 133 5.83 10.61 4.95
C CYS A 133 6.60 11.86 4.53
N ALA A 134 7.40 11.73 3.49
CA ALA A 134 8.02 12.85 2.79
C ALA A 134 7.25 13.09 1.49
N LEU A 135 6.70 14.29 1.35
CA LEU A 135 6.04 14.77 0.15
C LEU A 135 7.08 15.47 -0.73
N GLN A 136 7.13 15.11 -2.01
CA GLN A 136 7.93 15.75 -3.05
C GLN A 136 7.01 16.46 -4.04
N ASP A 137 6.12 17.28 -3.50
CA ASP A 137 5.35 18.21 -4.30
C ASP A 137 6.31 19.33 -4.70
N THR A 138 6.71 19.33 -5.97
CA THR A 138 7.41 20.48 -6.55
C THR A 138 6.35 21.52 -6.88
N ASP A 139 6.54 22.72 -6.35
CA ASP A 139 5.74 23.92 -6.66
C ASP A 139 5.85 24.31 -8.15
#